data_AF-A0A4U8Z6V5-F1
#
_entry.id   AF-A0A4U8Z6V5-F1
#
_cell.length_a   1.000
_cell.length_b   1.000
_cell.length_c   1.000
_cell.angle_alpha   90.00
_cell.angle_beta   90.00
_cell.angle_gamma   90.00
#
_symmetry.space_group_name_H-M   'P 1'
#
loop_
_entity.id
_entity.type
_entity.pdbx_description
1 polymer ?
#
loop_
_entity_poly.entity_id
_entity_poly.type
_entity_poly.pdbx_seq_one_letter_code
_entity_poly.pdbx_strand_id
1 'polypeptide(L)'
;MTTLEAPGFLTFTISIIVFFVGAGLNRLIAPLRRWSIPDAVTGGLLAALATLVAHEAFGLEIIFDLDARDMLLLYFFTGIGLNAKLGGSPRGRSPPAHPVGADARIPRDPEPHRRRKRHGARPARGELLFCSARRRSSEGMGPPSRGRR
;
A
#
# COMPACT_ATOMS: atom_id res chain seq x y z
N MET A 1 41.61 9.17 -23.06
CA MET A 1 40.15 9.31 -22.94
C MET A 1 39.75 10.59 -23.63
N THR A 2 38.95 10.48 -24.69
CA THR A 2 38.35 11.65 -25.36
C THR A 2 36.97 11.87 -24.75
N THR A 3 36.80 12.98 -24.03
CA THR A 3 35.56 13.33 -23.35
C THR A 3 34.65 14.09 -24.31
N LEU A 4 33.42 13.61 -24.47
CA LEU A 4 32.37 14.25 -25.28
C LEU A 4 31.29 14.82 -24.37
N GLU A 5 31.24 16.14 -24.31
CA GLU A 5 30.20 16.90 -23.62
C GLU A 5 28.96 17.02 -24.52
N ALA A 6 27.84 16.45 -24.10
CA ALA A 6 26.58 16.54 -24.83
C ALA A 6 25.76 17.76 -24.34
N PRO A 7 25.45 18.75 -25.21
CA PRO A 7 24.64 19.91 -24.83
C PRO A 7 23.28 19.49 -24.23
N GLY A 8 22.74 20.26 -23.28
CA GLY A 8 21.51 19.90 -22.57
C GLY A 8 20.31 19.57 -23.46
N PHE A 9 20.07 20.35 -24.52
CA PHE A 9 19.00 20.07 -25.49
C PHE A 9 19.20 18.73 -26.24
N LEU A 10 20.44 18.42 -26.60
CA LEU A 10 20.79 17.17 -27.28
C LEU A 10 20.63 15.99 -26.33
N THR A 11 21.13 16.10 -25.10
CA THR A 11 20.95 15.11 -24.04
C THR A 11 19.47 14.82 -23.78
N PHE A 12 18.65 15.87 -23.70
CA PHE A 12 17.20 15.74 -23.50
C PHE A 12 16.50 15.04 -24.67
N THR A 13 16.84 15.41 -25.90
CA THR A 13 16.29 14.78 -27.11
C THR A 13 16.65 13.30 -27.18
N ILE A 14 17.91 12.96 -26.93
CA ILE A 14 18.37 11.56 -26.87
C ILE A 14 17.64 10.81 -25.76
N SER A 15 17.44 11.42 -24.59
CA SER A 15 16.71 10.81 -23.48
C SER A 15 15.27 10.45 -23.84
N ILE A 16 14.57 11.32 -24.60
CA ILE A 16 13.22 11.04 -25.10
C ILE A 16 13.24 9.85 -26.08
N ILE A 17 14.19 9.83 -27.01
CA ILE A 17 14.33 8.73 -27.98
C ILE A 17 14.60 7.41 -27.25
N VAL A 18 15.54 7.41 -26.30
CA VAL A 18 15.88 6.26 -25.45
C VAL A 18 14.66 5.78 -24.66
N PHE A 19 13.85 6.69 -24.13
CA PHE A 19 12.59 6.35 -23.45
C PHE A 19 11.65 5.58 -24.38
N PHE A 20 11.45 6.05 -25.62
CA PHE A 20 10.60 5.36 -26.59
C PHE A 20 11.16 3.98 -26.99
N VAL A 21 12.48 3.86 -27.14
CA VAL A 21 13.15 2.57 -27.38
C VAL A 21 12.92 1.61 -26.21
N GLY A 22 13.07 2.10 -24.98
CA GLY A 22 12.79 1.33 -23.76
C GLY A 22 11.33 0.89 -23.65
N ALA A 23 10.39 1.78 -23.98
CA ALA A 23 8.95 1.48 -24.01
C ALA A 23 8.59 0.44 -25.09
N GLY A 24 9.21 0.55 -26.28
CA GLY A 24 9.06 -0.44 -27.35
C GLY A 24 9.58 -1.83 -26.94
N LEU A 25 10.73 -1.87 -26.27
CA LEU A 25 11.31 -3.10 -25.75
C LEU A 25 10.47 -3.72 -24.62
N ASN A 26 9.96 -2.89 -23.70
CA ASN A 26 9.08 -3.35 -22.62
C ASN A 26 7.76 -3.94 -23.16
N ARG A 27 7.27 -3.45 -24.31
CA ARG A 27 6.12 -4.05 -25.02
C ARG A 27 6.45 -5.41 -25.64
N LEU A 28 7.69 -5.62 -26.07
CA LEU A 28 8.15 -6.88 -26.66
C LEU A 28 8.40 -7.97 -25.60
N ILE A 29 8.88 -7.58 -24.41
CA ILE A 29 9.31 -8.51 -23.36
C ILE A 29 8.28 -8.56 -22.22
N ALA A 30 7.37 -9.55 -22.27
CA ALA A 30 6.30 -9.75 -21.28
C ALA A 30 6.70 -9.78 -19.77
N PRO A 31 7.89 -10.27 -19.35
CA PRO A 31 8.24 -10.29 -17.93
C PRO A 31 8.46 -8.91 -17.28
N LEU A 32 8.94 -7.87 -17.97
CA LEU A 32 9.19 -6.56 -17.35
C LEU A 32 7.87 -5.87 -16.92
N ARG A 33 6.78 -6.11 -17.66
CA ARG A 33 5.45 -5.60 -17.33
C ARG A 33 4.92 -6.10 -15.97
N ARG A 34 5.42 -7.24 -15.48
CA ARG A 34 4.93 -7.88 -14.24
C ARG A 34 5.50 -7.28 -12.97
N TRP A 35 6.58 -6.50 -13.08
CA TRP A 35 7.29 -5.87 -11.96
C TRP A 35 6.98 -4.37 -11.81
N SER A 36 6.05 -3.83 -12.61
CA SER A 36 5.70 -2.40 -12.64
C SER A 36 6.91 -1.46 -12.77
N ILE A 37 8.00 -1.93 -13.40
CA ILE A 37 9.18 -1.10 -13.66
C ILE A 37 8.76 -0.01 -14.66
N PRO A 38 8.90 1.29 -14.32
CA PRO A 38 8.56 2.37 -15.24
C PRO A 38 9.35 2.25 -16.55
N ASP A 39 8.71 2.56 -17.68
CA ASP A 39 9.33 2.48 -19.01
C ASP A 39 10.63 3.31 -19.10
N ALA A 40 10.68 4.44 -18.37
CA ALA A 40 11.86 5.30 -18.27
C ALA A 40 13.08 4.60 -17.67
N VAL A 41 12.89 3.73 -16.68
CA VAL A 41 14.00 2.99 -16.04
C VAL A 41 14.56 1.95 -17.00
N THR A 42 13.69 1.29 -17.77
CA THR A 42 14.10 0.31 -18.78
C THR A 42 14.92 0.95 -19.90
N GLY A 43 14.48 2.11 -20.41
CA GLY A 43 15.23 2.89 -21.40
C GLY A 43 16.59 3.34 -20.87
N GLY A 44 16.64 3.83 -19.63
CA GLY A 44 17.88 4.24 -18.97
C GLY A 44 18.88 3.08 -18.81
N LEU A 45 18.41 1.89 -18.42
CA LEU A 45 19.27 0.70 -18.33
C LEU A 45 19.84 0.30 -19.70
N LEU A 46 19.05 0.40 -20.76
CA LEU A 46 19.49 0.13 -22.12
C LEU A 46 20.53 1.16 -22.60
N ALA A 47 20.32 2.44 -22.30
CA ALA A 47 21.30 3.48 -22.59
C ALA A 47 22.60 3.29 -21.81
N ALA A 48 22.53 2.94 -20.51
CA ALA A 48 23.70 2.65 -19.70
C ALA A 48 24.53 1.47 -20.25
N LEU A 49 23.86 0.42 -20.73
CA LEU A 49 24.53 -0.69 -21.39
C LEU A 49 25.19 -0.24 -22.71
N ALA A 50 24.50 0.57 -23.51
CA ALA A 50 25.02 1.08 -24.78
C ALA A 50 26.24 1.99 -24.57
N THR A 51 26.22 2.89 -23.58
CA THR A 51 27.34 3.77 -23.26
C THR A 51 28.50 3.02 -22.64
N LEU A 52 28.24 1.97 -21.85
CA LEU A 52 29.28 1.07 -21.35
C LEU A 52 30.01 0.36 -22.50
N VAL A 53 29.28 -0.19 -23.47
CA VAL A 53 29.87 -0.81 -24.66
C VAL A 53 30.66 0.22 -25.48
N ALA A 54 30.15 1.45 -25.61
CA ALA A 54 30.85 2.52 -26.32
C ALA A 54 32.17 2.91 -25.61
N HIS A 55 32.16 2.96 -24.27
CA HIS A 55 33.35 3.24 -23.47
C HIS A 55 34.40 2.13 -23.63
N GLU A 56 34.02 0.86 -23.53
CA GLU A 56 34.95 -0.27 -23.67
C GLU A 56 35.51 -0.42 -25.10
N ALA A 57 34.68 -0.21 -26.12
CA ALA A 57 35.08 -0.40 -27.52
C ALA A 57 35.88 0.79 -28.10
N PHE A 58 35.54 2.01 -27.71
CA PHE A 58 36.08 3.24 -28.34
C PHE A 58 36.83 4.16 -27.36
N GLY A 59 36.82 3.88 -26.05
CA GLY A 59 37.44 4.75 -25.04
C GLY A 59 36.80 6.15 -24.95
N LEU A 60 35.53 6.25 -25.37
CA LEU A 60 34.74 7.48 -25.38
C LEU A 60 34.04 7.66 -24.03
N GLU A 61 34.30 8.78 -23.37
CA GLU A 61 33.60 9.18 -22.16
C GLU A 61 32.50 10.17 -22.54
N ILE A 62 31.24 9.77 -22.37
CA ILE A 62 30.08 10.57 -22.75
C ILE A 62 29.51 11.20 -21.49
N ILE A 63 29.56 12.52 -21.41
CA ILE A 63 29.02 13.30 -20.30
C ILE A 63 27.66 13.86 -20.73
N PHE A 64 26.63 13.48 -19.97
CA PHE A 64 25.25 13.88 -20.21
C PHE A 64 24.84 14.96 -19.21
N ASP A 65 24.12 15.97 -19.70
CA ASP A 65 23.45 16.97 -18.87
C ASP A 65 22.29 16.34 -18.08
N LEU A 66 22.30 16.49 -16.76
CA LEU A 66 21.36 15.87 -15.84
C LEU A 66 20.25 16.83 -15.36
N ASP A 67 20.32 18.11 -15.71
CA ASP A 67 19.41 19.14 -15.15
C ASP A 67 17.93 18.86 -15.51
N ALA A 68 17.68 18.40 -16.73
CA ALA A 68 16.34 18.02 -17.18
C ALA A 68 15.76 16.86 -16.35
N ARG A 69 16.57 15.84 -16.02
CA ARG A 69 16.15 14.70 -15.19
C ARG A 69 15.73 15.17 -13.81
N ASP A 70 16.50 16.06 -13.21
CA ASP A 70 16.25 16.55 -11.86
C ASP A 70 14.96 17.38 -11.80
N MET A 71 14.72 18.23 -12.81
CA MET A 71 13.46 18.96 -12.95
C MET A 71 12.26 18.03 -13.13
N LEU A 72 12.37 17.01 -14.00
CA LEU A 72 11.31 16.01 -14.22
C LEU A 72 10.99 15.22 -12.94
N LEU A 73 12.00 14.82 -12.17
CA LEU A 73 11.82 14.15 -10.88
C LEU A 73 11.16 15.08 -9.85
N LEU A 74 11.57 16.35 -9.78
CA LEU A 74 10.95 17.35 -8.91
C LEU A 74 9.47 17.52 -9.24
N TYR A 75 9.10 17.67 -10.52
CA TYR A 75 7.70 17.77 -10.94
C TYR A 75 6.90 16.50 -10.62
N PHE A 76 7.49 15.32 -10.83
CA PHE A 76 6.87 14.04 -10.52
C PHE A 76 6.57 13.91 -9.02
N PHE A 77 7.57 14.14 -8.16
CA PHE A 77 7.40 14.04 -6.71
C PHE A 77 6.46 15.10 -6.16
N THR A 78 6.54 16.32 -6.69
CA THR A 78 5.61 17.40 -6.33
C THR A 78 4.18 17.05 -6.74
N GLY A 79 3.98 16.51 -7.94
CA GLY A 79 2.68 16.09 -8.46
C GLY A 79 2.05 14.95 -7.64
N ILE A 80 2.79 13.88 -7.35
CA ILE A 80 2.30 12.77 -6.52
C ILE A 80 2.03 13.25 -5.09
N GLY A 81 2.93 14.05 -4.51
CA GLY A 81 2.77 14.60 -3.16
C GLY A 81 1.55 15.51 -3.03
N LEU A 82 1.30 16.36 -4.03
CA LEU A 82 0.13 17.24 -4.06
C LEU A 82 -1.17 16.47 -4.31
N ASN A 83 -1.14 15.46 -5.19
CA ASN A 83 -2.31 14.59 -5.46
C ASN A 83 -2.73 13.82 -4.20
N ALA A 84 -1.78 13.30 -3.41
CA ALA A 84 -2.07 12.62 -2.14
C ALA A 84 -2.76 13.53 -1.10
N LYS A 85 -2.45 14.83 -1.10
CA LYS A 85 -3.05 15.80 -0.17
C LYS A 85 -4.45 16.25 -0.61
N LEU A 86 -4.71 16.30 -1.92
CA LEU A 86 -5.99 16.74 -2.50
C LEU A 86 -7.02 15.61 -2.59
N GLY A 87 -6.58 14.35 -2.76
CA GLY A 87 -7.47 13.18 -2.84
C GLY A 87 -7.90 12.59 -1.48
N GLY A 88 -7.32 13.09 -0.38
CA GLY A 88 -7.66 12.64 0.97
C GLY A 88 -8.95 13.26 1.47
N SER A 89 -10.04 12.47 1.55
CA SER A 89 -11.17 12.84 2.39
C SER A 89 -10.69 13.10 3.83
N PRO A 90 -11.10 14.19 4.50
CA PRO A 90 -10.64 14.54 5.86
C PRO A 90 -10.91 13.48 6.94
N ARG A 91 -11.69 12.43 6.63
CA ARG A 91 -12.18 11.42 7.59
C ARG A 91 -11.26 10.22 7.80
N GLY A 92 -10.15 10.10 7.07
CA GLY A 92 -9.29 8.91 7.11
C GLY A 92 -8.02 8.99 7.97
N ARG A 93 -7.67 10.16 8.52
CA ARG A 93 -6.51 10.34 9.42
C ARG A 93 -6.96 10.44 10.88
N SER A 94 -7.77 9.50 11.35
CA SER A 94 -7.77 9.22 12.78
C SER A 94 -6.47 8.51 13.08
N PRO A 95 -5.50 9.13 13.78
CA PRO A 95 -4.34 8.38 14.26
C PRO A 95 -4.87 7.22 15.09
N PRO A 96 -4.37 5.98 14.92
CA PRO A 96 -4.61 4.97 15.94
C PRO A 96 -4.17 5.57 17.27
N ALA A 97 -5.04 5.55 18.27
CA ALA A 97 -4.76 6.00 19.63
C ALA A 97 -3.76 5.05 20.35
N HIS A 98 -2.80 4.52 19.61
CA HIS A 98 -1.71 3.72 20.14
C HIS A 98 -0.44 4.57 20.07
N PRO A 99 0.18 4.90 21.21
CA PRO A 99 1.49 5.53 21.20
C PRO A 99 2.49 4.55 20.58
N VAL A 100 2.96 4.88 19.37
CA VAL A 100 4.18 4.30 18.80
C VAL A 100 5.32 4.82 19.68
N GLY A 101 5.71 4.01 20.66
CA GLY A 101 6.70 4.38 21.68
C GLY A 101 6.58 3.69 23.04
N ALA A 102 5.62 2.78 23.25
CA ALA A 102 5.55 1.96 24.47
C ALA A 102 6.04 0.54 24.21
N ASP A 103 7.36 0.41 24.05
CA ASP A 103 8.07 -0.85 24.12
C ASP A 103 8.17 -1.26 25.60
N ALA A 104 7.13 -1.91 26.14
CA ALA A 104 7.16 -2.45 27.50
C ALA A 104 6.17 -3.60 27.70
N ARG A 105 6.75 -4.81 27.79
CA ARG A 105 6.19 -6.09 28.25
C ARG A 105 5.39 -6.91 27.23
N ILE A 106 6.15 -7.70 26.48
CA ILE A 106 5.77 -9.07 26.11
C ILE A 106 5.54 -9.85 27.43
N PRO A 107 4.33 -10.33 27.75
CA PRO A 107 4.14 -11.28 28.83
C PRO A 107 4.76 -12.60 28.37
N ARG A 108 5.83 -13.03 29.04
CA ARG A 108 6.31 -14.40 28.94
C ARG A 108 5.26 -15.29 29.60
N ASP A 109 4.56 -16.08 28.81
CA ASP A 109 3.73 -17.18 29.33
C ASP A 109 4.60 -18.13 30.16
N PRO A 110 4.26 -18.43 31.43
CA PRO A 110 4.76 -19.60 32.11
C PRO A 110 3.80 -20.78 31.84
N GLU A 111 4.20 -21.65 30.93
CA GLU A 111 3.69 -23.01 30.81
C GLU A 111 4.16 -23.86 32.02
N PRO A 112 3.67 -25.10 32.26
CA PRO A 112 2.34 -25.48 32.73
C PRO A 112 2.44 -26.20 34.11
N HIS A 113 1.67 -25.77 35.13
CA HIS A 113 1.57 -26.53 36.38
C HIS A 113 0.30 -27.37 36.48
N ARG A 114 0.48 -28.61 36.04
CA ARG A 114 -0.30 -29.81 36.33
C ARG A 114 -0.52 -30.00 37.83
N ARG A 115 -1.78 -30.05 38.29
CA ARG A 115 -2.39 -30.79 39.44
C ARG A 115 -3.66 -30.04 39.88
N ARG A 116 -4.81 -30.64 40.19
CA ARG A 116 -5.17 -32.01 40.57
C ARG A 116 -6.70 -32.11 40.45
N LYS A 117 -7.21 -33.24 39.98
CA LYS A 117 -8.63 -33.62 40.06
C LYS A 117 -9.13 -33.55 41.51
N ARG A 118 -10.38 -33.06 41.69
CA ARG A 118 -11.42 -33.52 42.66
C ARG A 118 -12.75 -32.93 42.16
N HIS A 119 -13.61 -33.74 41.54
CA HIS A 119 -14.88 -34.23 42.13
C HIS A 119 -15.72 -33.08 42.69
N GLY A 120 -16.74 -32.61 41.98
CA GLY A 120 -18.11 -33.14 41.93
C GLY A 120 -19.03 -31.91 42.03
N ALA A 121 -20.23 -31.79 41.48
CA ALA A 121 -21.19 -32.73 40.96
C ALA A 121 -22.05 -31.98 39.90
N ARG A 122 -22.54 -32.71 38.89
CA ARG A 122 -23.83 -32.39 38.23
C ARG A 122 -24.95 -32.80 39.21
N PRO A 123 -26.22 -32.35 39.13
CA PRO A 123 -27.00 -31.89 37.95
C PRO A 123 -27.83 -30.61 38.27
N ALA A 124 -28.70 -30.00 37.46
CA ALA A 124 -29.83 -30.56 36.71
C ALA A 124 -30.46 -29.57 35.71
N ARG A 125 -31.00 -30.15 34.64
CA ARG A 125 -31.68 -29.60 33.44
C ARG A 125 -33.04 -28.91 33.71
N GLY A 126 -33.22 -28.20 34.83
CA GLY A 126 -34.55 -27.67 35.23
C GLY A 126 -34.81 -26.17 34.97
N GLU A 127 -33.79 -25.32 34.82
CA GLU A 127 -33.98 -23.86 34.87
C GLU A 127 -34.11 -23.15 33.51
N LEU A 128 -33.89 -23.83 32.39
CA LEU A 128 -33.97 -23.20 31.07
C LEU A 128 -35.40 -23.09 30.51
N LEU A 129 -36.39 -23.73 31.16
CA LEU A 129 -37.78 -23.72 30.67
C LEU A 129 -38.68 -22.67 31.34
N PHE A 130 -38.26 -22.03 32.44
CA PHE A 130 -39.13 -21.13 33.20
C PHE A 130 -39.04 -19.66 32.75
N CYS A 131 -37.95 -19.26 32.07
CA CYS A 131 -37.74 -17.88 31.61
C CYS A 131 -38.46 -17.52 30.29
N SER A 132 -38.93 -18.49 29.51
CA SER A 132 -39.60 -18.27 28.21
C SER A 132 -41.12 -18.23 28.28
N ALA A 133 -41.74 -18.64 29.40
CA ALA A 133 -43.20 -18.75 29.53
C ALA A 133 -43.90 -17.51 30.14
N ARG A 134 -43.15 -16.56 30.71
CA ARG A 134 -43.72 -15.37 31.40
C ARG A 134 -43.67 -14.06 30.59
N ARG A 135 -43.51 -14.14 29.26
CA ARG A 135 -43.52 -12.98 28.34
C ARG A 135 -44.65 -13.00 27.30
N ARG A 136 -45.65 -13.87 27.48
CA ARG A 136 -46.75 -14.06 26.51
C ARG A 136 -48.15 -13.94 27.12
N SER A 137 -48.27 -13.20 28.23
CA SER A 137 -49.51 -13.04 28.99
C SER A 137 -49.72 -11.59 29.48
N SER A 138 -49.39 -10.60 28.64
CA SER A 138 -49.77 -9.19 28.88
C SER A 138 -50.17 -8.45 27.60
N GLU A 139 -50.59 -9.17 26.56
CA GLU A 139 -51.24 -8.58 25.38
C GLU A 139 -52.72 -9.00 25.42
N GLY A 140 -53.53 -8.19 26.09
CA GLY A 140 -54.95 -8.48 26.29
C GLY A 140 -55.64 -7.43 27.14
N MET A 141 -55.68 -6.19 26.68
CA MET A 141 -56.65 -5.21 27.17
C MET A 141 -56.98 -4.22 26.05
N GLY A 142 -58.00 -4.57 25.25
CA GLY A 142 -58.56 -3.70 24.23
C GLY A 142 -59.34 -2.53 24.86
N PRO A 143 -59.36 -1.35 24.22
CA PRO A 143 -60.15 -0.22 24.69
C PRO A 143 -61.65 -0.42 24.36
N PRO A 144 -62.58 -0.06 25.25
CA PRO A 144 -64.01 -0.19 24.99
C PRO A 144 -64.50 0.90 24.03
N SER A 145 -65.13 0.45 22.95
CA SER A 145 -65.92 1.22 22.00
C SER A 145 -67.04 2.01 22.70
N ARG A 146 -67.07 3.33 22.50
CA ARG A 146 -68.21 4.19 22.88
C ARG A 146 -68.70 4.92 21.64
N GLY A 147 -69.76 4.39 21.03
CA GLY A 147 -70.58 5.09 20.06
C GLY A 147 -71.90 5.49 20.70
N ARG A 148 -72.31 6.75 20.52
CA ARG A 148 -73.67 7.18 20.11
C ARG A 148 -73.87 8.68 20.36
N ARG A 149 -74.35 9.31 19.28
CA ARG A 149 -75.18 10.52 19.18
C ARG A 149 -74.49 11.85 19.39
#